data_AF-A0A1G2DMI2-F1
#
_entry.id   AF-A0A1G2DMI2-F1
#
_cell.length_a   1.000
_cell.length_b   1.000
_cell.length_c   1.000
_cell.angle_alpha   90.00
_cell.angle_beta   90.00
_cell.angle_gamma   90.00
#
_symmetry.space_group_name_H-M   'P 1'
#
loop_
_entity.id
_entity.type
_entity.pdbx_description
1 polymer ?
#
loop_
_entity_poly.entity_id
_entity_poly.type
_entity_poly.pdbx_seq_one_letter_code
_entity_poly.pdbx_strand_id
1 'polypeptide(L)' 'MLSDEQIRKFQDLYKARFGKEISREDAYEQGVKLMRLIQIVYKPMTKDEYEAVQKRRRETKENSS' A
#
# COMPACT_ATOMS: atom_id res chain seq x y z
N MET A 1 -4.83 -3.83 16.36
CA MET A 1 -4.24 -2.59 16.90
C MET A 1 -2.80 -2.52 16.43
N LEU A 2 -2.27 -1.35 16.06
CA LEU A 2 -0.87 -1.24 15.64
C LEU A 2 0.06 -1.43 16.84
N SER A 3 1.16 -2.16 16.67
CA SER A 3 2.22 -2.26 17.68
C SER A 3 3.05 -0.97 17.75
N ASP A 4 3.77 -0.75 18.86
CA ASP A 4 4.67 0.41 18.99
C ASP A 4 5.75 0.44 17.90
N GLU A 5 6.26 -0.73 17.50
CA GLU A 5 7.20 -0.85 16.38
C GLU A 5 6.57 -0.40 15.05
N GLN A 6 5.32 -0.78 14.79
CA GLN A 6 4.60 -0.35 13.58
C GLN A 6 4.32 1.15 13.60
N ILE A 7 3.97 1.72 14.75
CA ILE A 7 3.78 3.16 14.92
C ILE A 7 5.10 3.89 14.65
N ARG A 8 6.22 3.41 15.20
CA ARG A 8 7.54 4.00 14.98
C ARG A 8 7.94 3.97 13.51
N LYS A 9 7.74 2.82 12.85
CA LYS A 9 8.02 2.67 11.42
C LYS A 9 7.17 3.62 10.57
N PHE A 10 5.92 3.85 10.95
CA PHE A 10 5.07 4.82 10.27
C PHE A 10 5.62 6.25 10.42
N GLN A 11 6.06 6.65 11.61
CA GLN A 11 6.70 7.96 11.83
C GLN A 11 7.96 8.13 10.96
N ASP A 12 8.81 7.10 10.91
CA ASP A 12 10.04 7.13 10.11
C ASP A 12 9.74 7.28 8.61
N LEU A 13 8.74 6.53 8.10
CA LEU A 13 8.28 6.65 6.71
C LEU A 13 7.69 8.04 6.41
N TYR A 14 6.89 8.58 7.32
CA TYR A 14 6.28 9.90 7.17
C TYR A 14 7.37 10.98 7.10
N LYS A 15 8.37 10.92 7.98
CA LYS A 15 9.52 11.82 7.98
C LYS A 15 10.34 11.68 6.70
N ALA A 16 10.66 10.47 6.27
CA ALA A 16 11.43 10.24 5.05
C ALA A 16 10.70 10.78 3.80
N ARG A 17 9.37 10.67 3.75
CA ARG A 17 8.57 11.09 2.60
C ARG A 17 8.27 12.59 2.58
N PHE A 18 7.98 13.18 3.73
CA PHE A 18 7.44 14.55 3.83
C PHE A 18 8.37 15.52 4.58
N GLY A 19 9.47 15.04 5.15
CA GLY A 19 10.40 15.85 5.95
C GLY A 19 9.81 16.34 7.28
N LYS A 20 8.70 15.75 7.74
CA LYS A 20 7.96 16.18 8.94
C LYS A 20 7.92 15.08 9.98
N GLU A 21 8.17 15.45 11.23
CA GLU A 21 7.89 14.58 12.37
C GLU A 21 6.43 14.70 12.77
N ILE A 22 5.86 13.59 13.24
CA ILE A 22 4.48 13.51 13.72
C ILE A 22 4.47 12.84 15.08
N SER A 23 3.47 13.16 15.91
CA SER A 23 3.32 12.54 17.23
C SER A 23 3.03 11.04 17.12
N ARG A 24 3.15 10.33 18.25
CA ARG A 24 2.80 8.91 18.32
C ARG A 24 1.30 8.72 18.06
N GLU A 25 0.48 9.64 18.59
CA GLU A 25 -0.97 9.68 18.45
C GLU A 25 -1.37 9.88 16.99
N ASP A 26 -0.76 10.86 16.30
CA ASP A 26 -0.99 11.12 14.87
C ASP A 26 -0.60 9.91 14.01
N ALA A 27 0.55 9.30 14.30
CA ALA A 27 1.02 8.13 13.58
C ALA A 27 0.09 6.92 13.78
N TYR A 28 -0.42 6.74 15.00
CA TYR A 28 -1.40 5.70 15.28
C TYR A 28 -2.72 5.94 14.52
N GLU A 29 -3.28 7.15 14.60
CA GLU A 29 -4.55 7.48 13.96
C GLU A 29 -4.46 7.34 12.43
N GLN A 30 -3.42 7.91 11.82
CA GLN A 30 -3.20 7.85 10.38
C GLN A 30 -2.90 6.43 9.92
N GLY A 31 -2.09 5.67 10.67
CA GLY A 31 -1.76 4.28 10.36
C GLY A 31 -2.99 3.37 10.38
N VAL A 32 -3.88 3.54 11.36
CA VAL A 32 -5.14 2.80 11.43
C VAL A 32 -6.06 3.14 10.26
N LYS A 33 -6.19 4.44 9.92
CA LYS A 33 -6.98 4.89 8.76
C LYS A 33 -6.44 4.32 7.44
N LEU A 34 -5.12 4.27 7.26
CA LEU A 34 -4.48 3.68 6.10
C LEU A 34 -4.79 2.18 5.98
N MET A 35 -4.65 1.42 7.08
CA MET A 35 -4.98 0.00 7.08
C MET A 35 -6.46 -0.25 6.75
N ARG A 36 -7.35 0.57 7.29
CA ARG A 36 -8.77 0.50 6.96
C ARG A 36 -9.04 0.78 5.49
N LEU A 37 -8.39 1.79 4.92
CA LEU A 37 -8.52 2.12 3.51
C LEU A 37 -8.06 0.95 2.62
N ILE A 38 -6.88 0.39 2.90
CA ILE A 38 -6.36 -0.76 2.15
C ILE A 38 -7.30 -1.95 2.27
N GLN A 39 -7.84 -2.26 3.44
CA GLN A 39 -8.81 -3.35 3.59
C GLN A 39 -10.07 -3.17 2.73
N ILE A 40 -10.54 -1.92 2.55
CA ILE A 40 -11.73 -1.61 1.75
C ILE A 40 -11.42 -1.65 0.25
N VAL A 41 -10.27 -1.10 -0.14
CA VAL A 41 -9.93 -0.88 -1.56
C VAL A 41 -9.21 -2.07 -2.17
N TYR A 42 -8.44 -2.83 -1.38
CA TYR A 42 -7.69 -3.97 -1.87
C TYR A 42 -8.65 -5.13 -2.17
N LYS A 43 -8.91 -5.32 -3.46
CA LYS A 43 -9.56 -6.53 -3.98
C LYS A 43 -8.47 -7.55 -4.29
N PRO A 44 -8.35 -8.65 -3.53
CA PRO A 44 -7.44 -9.72 -3.91
C PRO A 44 -7.89 -10.28 -5.26
N MET A 45 -6.94 -10.35 -6.18
CA MET A 45 -7.12 -10.93 -7.50
C MET A 45 -6.90 -12.45 -7.41
N THR A 46 -7.72 -13.25 -8.08
CA THR A 46 -7.47 -14.68 -8.18
C THR A 46 -6.24 -14.93 -9.06
N LYS A 47 -5.65 -16.13 -8.94
CA LYS A 47 -4.51 -16.52 -9.80
C LYS A 47 -4.88 -16.42 -11.29
N ASP A 48 -6.09 -16.83 -11.64
CA ASP A 48 -6.59 -16.82 -13.02
C ASP A 48 -6.80 -15.40 -13.54
N GLU A 49 -7.36 -14.51 -12.72
CA GLU A 49 -7.46 -13.08 -13.06
C GLU A 49 -6.08 -12.44 -13.25
N TYR A 50 -5.10 -12.82 -12.43
CA TYR A 50 -3.72 -12.36 -12.57
C TYR A 50 -3.08 -12.86 -13.87
N GLU A 51 -3.22 -14.15 -14.19
CA GLU A 51 -2.71 -14.74 -15.43
C GLU A 51 -3.34 -14.09 -16.67
N ALA A 52 -4.64 -13.79 -16.62
CA ALA A 52 -5.35 -13.08 -17.68
C ALA A 52 -4.84 -11.63 -17.88
N VAL A 53 -4.50 -10.92 -16.79
CA VAL A 53 -3.86 -9.60 -16.88
C VAL A 53 -2.46 -9.70 -17.48
N GLN A 54 -1.66 -10.69 -17.09
CA GLN A 54 -0.30 -10.87 -17.63
C GLN A 54 -0.30 -11.29 -19.10
N LYS A 55 -1.28 -12.11 -19.52
CA LYS A 55 -1.45 -12.47 -20.93
C LYS A 55 -1.72 -11.22 -21.78
N ARG A 56 -2.70 -10.39 -21.40
CA ARG A 56 -3.01 -9.13 -22.10
C ARG A 56 -1.81 -8.19 -22.20
N ARG A 57 -1.02 -8.05 -21.12
CA ARG A 57 0.17 -7.19 -21.10
C ARG A 57 1.25 -7.63 -22.10
N ARG A 58 1.40 -8.95 -22.32
CA ARG A 58 2.36 -9.49 -23.29
C ARG A 58 1.89 -9.21 -24.72
N GLU A 59 0.61 -9.49 -25.00
CA GLU A 59 -0.01 -9.24 -26.31
C GLU A 59 0.05 -7.75 -26.71
N THR A 60 -0.19 -6.83 -25.78
CA THR A 60 -0.06 -5.38 -26.08
C THR A 60 1.38 -4.96 -26.36
N LYS A 61 2.39 -5.56 -25.69
CA LYS A 61 3.81 -5.25 -25.94
C LYS A 61 4.28 -5.80 -27.28
N GLU A 62 3.86 -7.00 -27.64
CA GLU A 62 4.21 -7.64 -28.92
C GLU A 62 3.59 -6.88 -30.11
N ASN A 63 2.35 -6.41 -29.99
CA ASN A 63 1.68 -5.63 -31.05
C ASN A 63 2.14 -4.16 -31.16
N SER A 64 3.02 -3.71 -30.26
CA SER A 64 3.59 -2.35 -30.26
C SER A 64 5.05 -2.30 -30.73
N SER A 65 5.60 -3.45 -31.17
CA SER A 65 6.96 -3.60 -31.74
C SER A 65 6.87 -3.93 -33.22
#